data_AF-A0A7X9L8H7-F1
#
_entry.id   AF-A0A7X9L8H7-F1
#
_cell.length_a   1.000
_cell.length_b   1.000
_cell.length_c   1.000
_cell.angle_alpha   90.00
_cell.angle_beta   90.00
_cell.angle_gamma   90.00
#
_symmetry.space_group_name_H-M   'P 1'
#
loop_
_entity.id
_entity.type
_entity.pdbx_description
1 polymer ?
#
loop_
_entity_poly.entity_id
_entity_poly.type
_entity_poly.pdbx_seq_one_letter_code
_entity_poly.pdbx_strand_id
1 'polypeptide(L)' 'TDGDKAALTELLAKGLLTALIFDCDDVDAVYEAVRASGADVLQEPADQFYGVRDCAFRDPDGNMVRFKTDLAQG' A
#
# COMPACT_ATOMS: atom_id res chain seq x y z
N THR A 1 8.18 -15.65 13.00
CA THR A 1 9.27 -16.63 12.86
C THR A 1 9.68 -16.73 11.40
N ASP A 2 10.81 -17.34 11.04
CA ASP A 2 11.20 -17.52 9.62
C ASP A 2 10.17 -18.29 8.79
N GLY A 3 9.45 -19.24 9.40
CA GLY A 3 8.35 -19.96 8.78
C GLY A 3 7.18 -19.04 8.39
N ASP A 4 6.85 -18.06 9.25
CA ASP A 4 5.80 -17.09 8.97
C ASP A 4 6.18 -16.17 7.79
N LYS A 5 7.47 -15.82 7.66
CA LYS A 5 7.96 -14.99 6.54
C LYS A 5 7.87 -15.73 5.20
N ALA A 6 8.22 -17.02 5.18
CA ALA A 6 8.15 -17.85 3.99
C ALA A 6 6.69 -18.03 3.51
N ALA A 7 5.78 -18.35 4.44
CA ALA A 7 4.36 -18.46 4.13
C ALA A 7 3.76 -17.14 3.64
N LEU A 8 4.14 -16.01 4.24
CA LEU A 8 3.74 -14.68 3.79
C LEU A 8 4.23 -14.39 2.35
N THR A 9 5.47 -14.75 2.05
CA THR A 9 6.07 -14.57 0.71
C THR A 9 5.34 -15.41 -0.34
N GLU A 10 4.93 -16.63 0.01
CA GLU A 10 4.19 -17.49 -0.89
C GLU A 10 2.76 -16.97 -1.15
N LEU A 11 2.09 -16.45 -0.12
CA LEU A 11 0.77 -15.83 -0.25
C LEU A 11 0.80 -14.53 -1.06
N LEU A 12 1.83 -13.69 -0.85
CA LEU A 12 2.16 -12.51 -1.66
C LEU A 12 2.23 -12.89 -3.15
N ALA A 13 3.09 -13.86 -3.47
CA ALA A 13 3.33 -14.31 -4.85
C ALA A 13 2.10 -14.94 -5.52
N LYS A 14 1.12 -15.41 -4.74
CA LYS A 14 -0.12 -16.04 -5.23
C LYS A 14 -1.30 -15.08 -5.33
N GLY A 15 -1.14 -13.79 -5.01
CA GLY A 15 -2.26 -12.85 -5.05
C GLY A 15 -3.26 -13.03 -3.91
N LEU A 16 -2.90 -13.78 -2.86
CA LEU A 16 -3.85 -14.24 -1.83
C LEU A 16 -3.87 -13.36 -0.58
N LEU A 17 -3.13 -12.25 -0.57
CA LEU A 17 -3.16 -11.31 0.55
C LEU A 17 -4.21 -10.23 0.29
N THR A 18 -5.13 -10.11 1.23
CA THR A 18 -6.31 -9.23 1.15
C THR A 18 -5.95 -7.74 1.13
N ALA A 19 -4.82 -7.33 1.73
CA ALA A 19 -4.24 -6.00 1.59
C ALA A 19 -2.80 -5.96 2.13
N LEU A 20 -1.87 -5.39 1.38
CA LEU A 20 -0.58 -4.94 1.90
C LEU A 20 -0.70 -3.47 2.28
N ILE A 21 -0.26 -3.11 3.48
CA ILE A 21 -0.24 -1.72 3.94
C ILE A 21 1.19 -1.38 4.36
N PHE A 22 1.75 -0.38 3.71
CA PHE A 22 3.09 0.14 3.97
C PHE A 22 2.99 1.52 4.62
N ASP A 23 3.79 1.73 5.66
CA ASP A 23 4.06 3.07 6.17
C ASP A 23 5.16 3.74 5.34
N CYS A 24 4.98 5.01 5.03
CA CYS A 24 5.93 5.83 4.28
C CYS A 24 5.95 7.26 4.83
N ASP A 25 7.03 7.99 4.57
CA ASP A 25 7.16 9.36 5.06
C ASP A 25 6.35 10.36 4.21
N ASP A 26 6.15 10.06 2.91
CA ASP A 26 5.46 10.93 1.95
C ASP A 26 4.60 10.10 0.98
N VAL A 27 3.29 10.08 1.24
CA VAL A 27 2.31 9.33 0.44
C VAL A 27 2.14 9.91 -0.95
N ASP A 28 2.27 11.23 -1.12
CA ASP A 28 2.11 11.89 -2.42
C ASP A 28 3.30 11.57 -3.33
N ALA A 29 4.52 11.61 -2.78
CA ALA A 29 5.72 11.23 -3.52
C ALA A 29 5.70 9.76 -3.94
N VAL A 30 5.29 8.86 -3.03
CA VAL A 30 5.12 7.43 -3.36
C VAL A 30 4.04 7.25 -4.42
N TYR A 31 2.93 7.99 -4.30
CA TYR A 31 1.83 7.89 -5.26
C TYR A 31 2.27 8.23 -6.67
N GLU A 32 2.97 9.35 -6.87
CA GLU A 32 3.45 9.74 -8.19
C GLU A 32 4.46 8.74 -8.76
N ALA A 33 5.35 8.19 -7.93
CA ALA A 33 6.31 7.17 -8.35
C ALA A 33 5.61 5.87 -8.79
N VAL A 34 4.63 5.40 -8.02
CA VAL A 34 3.90 4.16 -8.30
C VAL A 34 2.98 4.33 -9.51
N ARG A 35 2.27 5.46 -9.61
CA ARG A 35 1.46 5.80 -10.79
C ARG A 35 2.30 5.85 -12.06
N ALA A 36 3.49 6.45 -12.02
CA ALA A 36 4.41 6.52 -13.16
C ALA A 36 4.90 5.14 -13.62
N SER A 37 4.90 4.13 -12.74
CA SER A 37 5.24 2.74 -13.10
C SER A 37 4.15 2.01 -13.90
N GLY A 38 2.95 2.59 -14.03
CA GLY A 38 1.81 1.98 -14.70
C GLY A 38 0.91 1.13 -13.80
N ALA A 39 1.07 1.22 -12.48
CA ALA A 39 0.17 0.58 -11.53
C ALA A 39 -1.25 1.16 -11.63
N ASP A 40 -2.26 0.31 -11.41
CA ASP A 40 -3.66 0.72 -11.43
C ASP A 40 -4.02 1.43 -10.12
N VAL A 41 -4.49 2.67 -10.23
CA VAL A 41 -4.83 3.53 -9.09
C VAL A 41 -6.24 3.16 -8.61
N LEU A 42 -6.33 2.59 -7.41
CA LEU A 42 -7.61 2.31 -6.75
C LEU A 42 -8.10 3.50 -5.92
N GLN A 43 -7.17 4.25 -5.31
CA GLN A 43 -7.45 5.43 -4.51
C GLN A 43 -6.29 6.43 -4.61
N GLU A 44 -6.61 7.67 -4.95
CA GLU A 44 -5.67 8.79 -4.87
C GLU A 44 -5.33 9.14 -3.41
N PRO A 45 -4.22 9.86 -3.15
CA PRO A 45 -3.84 10.29 -1.81
C PRO A 45 -4.92 11.16 -1.18
N ALA A 46 -5.48 10.69 -0.07
CA ALA A 46 -6.54 11.36 0.64
C ALA A 46 -6.29 11.36 2.15
N ASP A 47 -6.66 12.46 2.80
CA ASP A 47 -6.66 12.57 4.26
C ASP A 47 -7.91 11.90 4.81
N GLN A 48 -7.68 10.94 5.70
CA GLN A 48 -8.72 10.16 6.33
C GLN A 48 -9.10 10.77 7.68
N PHE A 49 -10.38 10.67 8.03
CA PHE A 49 -10.94 11.26 9.27
C PHE A 49 -10.28 10.73 10.55
N TYR A 50 -9.61 9.58 10.48
CA TYR A 50 -8.90 8.94 11.59
C TYR A 50 -7.41 9.32 11.67
N GLY A 51 -6.98 10.36 10.95
CA GLY A 51 -5.66 10.98 11.15
C GLY A 51 -4.53 10.35 10.35
N VAL A 52 -4.82 9.75 9.20
CA VAL A 52 -3.78 9.28 8.26
C VAL A 52 -4.05 9.86 6.89
N ARG A 53 -2.99 10.00 6.10
CA ARG A 53 -3.10 10.20 4.65
C ARG A 53 -2.78 8.87 3.99
N ASP A 54 -3.61 8.39 3.06
CA ASP A 54 -3.38 7.11 2.39
C ASP A 54 -3.76 7.10 0.91
N CYS A 55 -3.12 6.20 0.15
CA CYS A 55 -3.43 5.90 -1.25
C CYS A 55 -3.43 4.37 -1.47
N ALA A 56 -4.06 3.92 -2.55
CA ALA A 56 -4.20 2.50 -2.86
C ALA A 56 -4.02 2.19 -4.35
N PHE A 57 -3.42 1.02 -4.61
CA PHE A 57 -3.12 0.51 -5.94
C PHE A 57 -3.49 -0.97 -6.07
N ARG A 58 -3.64 -1.41 -7.30
CA ARG A 58 -3.69 -2.83 -7.66
C ARG A 58 -2.41 -3.22 -8.39
N ASP A 59 -1.77 -4.27 -7.90
CA ASP A 59 -0.62 -4.86 -8.60
C ASP A 59 -1.08 -5.80 -9.74
N PRO A 60 -0.16 -6.25 -10.61
CA PRO A 60 -0.50 -7.15 -11.73
C PRO A 60 -1.12 -8.49 -11.31
N ASP A 61 -0.83 -8.97 -10.08
CA ASP A 61 -1.34 -10.23 -9.53
C ASP A 61 -2.69 -10.06 -8.84
N GLY A 62 -3.23 -8.83 -8.79
CA GLY A 62 -4.52 -8.50 -8.24
C GLY A 62 -4.52 -8.17 -6.73
N ASN A 63 -3.34 -8.07 -6.10
CA ASN A 63 -3.21 -7.66 -4.71
C ASN A 63 -3.53 -6.16 -4.57
N MET A 64 -4.17 -5.82 -3.45
CA MET A 64 -4.35 -4.43 -3.05
C MET A 64 -3.13 -3.98 -2.24
N VAL A 65 -2.46 -2.93 -2.70
CA VAL A 65 -1.31 -2.32 -2.04
C VAL A 65 -1.69 -0.92 -1.58
N ARG A 66 -1.50 -0.63 -0.30
CA ARG A 66 -1.80 0.68 0.30
C ARG A 66 -0.54 1.28 0.90
N PHE A 67 -0.41 2.59 0.77
CA PHE A 67 0.61 3.37 1.44
C PHE A 67 -0.07 4.38 2.35
N LYS A 68 0.41 4.50 3.58
CA LYS A 68 -0.10 5.49 4.53
C LYS A 68 1.04 6.25 5.19
N THR A 69 0.73 7.46 5.65
CA THR A 69 1.51 8.17 6.66
C THR A 69 0.56 8.69 7.72
N ASP A 70 1.01 8.71 8.96
CA ASP A 70 0.24 9.32 10.03
C ASP A 70 0.30 10.85 9.88
N LEU A 71 -0.86 11.50 9.87
CA LEU A 71 -0.93 12.96 9.95
C LEU A 71 -0.65 13.30 11.40
N ALA A 72 0.46 14.00 11.67
CA ALA A 72 0.78 14.44 13.02
C ALA A 72 -0.44 15.10 13.65
N GLN A 73 -0.95 14.54 14.75
CA GLN A 73 -1.99 15.20 15.53
C GLN A 73 -1.37 16.46 16.12
N GLY A 74 -1.77 17.62 15.58
CA GLY A 74 -1.38 18.92 16.11
C GLY A 74 -1.86 19.16 17.53
#